data_AF-A0A1G0ZSX7-F1
#
_entry.id   AF-A0A1G0ZSX7-F1
#
_cell.length_a   1.000
_cell.length_b   1.000
_cell.length_c   1.000
_cell.angle_alpha   90.00
_cell.angle_beta   90.00
_cell.angle_gamma   90.00
#
_symmetry.space_group_name_H-M   'P 1'
#
loop_
_entity.id
_entity.type
_entity.pdbx_description
1 polymer ?
#
loop_
_entity_poly.entity_id
_entity_poly.type
_entity_poly.pdbx_seq_one_letter_code
_entity_poly.pdbx_strand_id
1 'polypeptide(L)'
;MKAECDRQAVVWDAIERLAFRPSTADRQRWLWCYVRSLRTLWGVEPTDVVTRGNTGFDAWFLGIACNYAIEVPDRYSVTIMNAAATAPACWCVHVDPDYLSRSALFESCGDYPSQDMDAHLERDVATVLDGMLFHPRNHAHGDAFGIVSQLDRDTSLTPSEIRLGGGIDNGFVFLTHLRYQLCLLSADGRQTERTRLVRLFTAAIRNGCGAISAAVLFDLRV
;
A
#
# COMPACT_ATOMS: atom_id res chain seq x y z
N MET A 1 7.66 21.18 -13.61
CA MET A 1 6.55 20.33 -14.09
C MET A 1 7.06 19.18 -14.95
N LYS A 2 7.48 19.35 -16.22
CA LYS A 2 7.92 18.20 -17.05
C LYS A 2 9.05 17.36 -16.42
N ALA A 3 10.17 18.00 -16.08
CA ALA A 3 11.31 17.31 -15.46
C ALA A 3 10.97 16.65 -14.11
N GLU A 4 10.02 17.21 -13.36
CA GLU A 4 9.55 16.63 -12.09
C GLU A 4 8.70 15.38 -12.32
N CYS A 5 7.76 15.43 -13.26
CA CYS A 5 6.97 14.27 -13.66
C CYS A 5 7.85 13.15 -14.23
N ASP A 6 8.89 13.48 -15.01
CA ASP A 6 9.84 12.48 -15.54
C ASP A 6 10.58 11.77 -14.39
N ARG A 7 11.07 12.52 -13.39
CA ARG A 7 11.71 11.93 -12.21
C ARG A 7 10.76 11.06 -11.39
N GLN A 8 9.54 11.53 -11.17
CA GLN A 8 8.52 10.79 -10.42
C GLN A 8 8.08 9.51 -11.15
N ALA A 9 8.05 9.52 -12.49
CA ALA A 9 7.83 8.31 -13.30
C ALA A 9 8.92 7.26 -13.08
N VAL A 10 10.19 7.68 -13.11
CA VAL A 10 11.33 6.80 -12.81
C VAL A 10 11.26 6.24 -11.40
N VAL A 11 10.91 7.06 -10.40
CA VAL A 11 10.75 6.62 -9.02
C VAL A 11 9.60 5.61 -8.87
N TRP A 12 8.47 5.82 -9.53
CA TRP A 12 7.33 4.90 -9.52
C TRP A 12 7.74 3.52 -10.03
N ASP A 13 8.37 3.46 -11.20
CA ASP A 13 8.80 2.18 -11.79
C ASP A 13 9.93 1.53 -10.98
N ALA A 14 10.84 2.32 -10.40
CA ALA A 14 11.86 1.82 -9.50
C ALA A 14 11.25 1.15 -8.26
N ILE A 15 10.27 1.79 -7.60
CA ILE A 15 9.58 1.24 -6.43
C ILE A 15 8.87 -0.07 -6.78
N GLU A 16 8.15 -0.12 -7.91
CA GLU A 16 7.50 -1.36 -8.36
C GLU A 16 8.51 -2.49 -8.57
N ARG A 17 9.61 -2.21 -9.28
CA ARG A 17 10.67 -3.18 -9.54
C ARG A 17 11.36 -3.66 -8.27
N LEU A 18 11.63 -2.76 -7.34
CA LEU A 18 12.35 -3.06 -6.09
C LEU A 18 11.56 -3.98 -5.17
N ALA A 19 10.24 -3.78 -5.03
CA ALA A 19 9.46 -4.37 -3.93
C ALA A 19 8.17 -5.08 -4.36
N PHE A 20 7.62 -4.75 -5.53
CA PHE A 20 6.26 -5.14 -5.93
C PHE A 20 6.21 -5.92 -7.25
N ARG A 21 7.35 -6.46 -7.67
CA ARG A 21 7.46 -7.44 -8.77
C ARG A 21 8.29 -8.65 -8.33
N PRO A 22 7.88 -9.35 -7.25
CA PRO A 22 8.63 -10.52 -6.79
C PRO A 22 8.71 -11.59 -7.89
N SER A 23 9.86 -12.26 -7.96
CA SER A 23 10.06 -13.41 -8.82
C SER A 23 9.03 -14.50 -8.49
N THR A 24 8.72 -15.40 -9.43
CA THR A 24 7.79 -16.51 -9.17
C THR A 24 8.17 -17.34 -7.95
N ALA A 25 9.48 -17.53 -7.71
CA ALA A 25 9.99 -18.26 -6.54
C ALA A 25 9.77 -17.49 -5.22
N ASP A 26 9.77 -16.16 -5.25
CA ASP A 26 9.66 -15.32 -4.06
C ASP A 26 8.22 -14.93 -3.70
N ARG A 27 7.24 -15.12 -4.59
CA ARG A 27 5.84 -14.70 -4.37
C ARG A 27 5.25 -15.24 -3.07
N GLN A 28 5.45 -16.54 -2.80
CA GLN A 28 4.92 -17.16 -1.58
C GLN A 28 5.56 -16.58 -0.32
N ARG A 29 6.87 -16.30 -0.37
CA ARG A 29 7.57 -15.62 0.73
C ARG A 29 7.07 -14.19 0.91
N TRP A 30 6.83 -13.48 -0.19
CA TRP A 30 6.29 -12.12 -0.14
C TRP A 30 4.92 -12.07 0.53
N LEU A 31 4.00 -12.94 0.11
CA LEU A 31 2.64 -13.03 0.68
C LEU A 31 2.68 -13.45 2.15
N TRP A 32 3.59 -14.35 2.51
CA TRP A 32 3.79 -14.76 3.89
C TRP A 32 4.31 -13.61 4.77
N CYS A 33 5.23 -12.80 4.27
CA CYS A 33 5.68 -11.62 4.99
C CYS A 33 4.56 -10.58 5.13
N TYR A 34 3.82 -10.35 4.05
CA TYR A 34 2.66 -9.45 4.04
C TYR A 34 1.67 -9.82 5.15
N VAL A 35 1.19 -11.06 5.16
CA VAL A 35 0.13 -11.48 6.10
C VAL A 35 0.60 -11.44 7.56
N ARG A 36 1.87 -11.76 7.82
CA ARG A 36 2.45 -11.68 9.17
C ARG A 36 2.59 -10.25 9.68
N SER A 37 2.80 -9.31 8.77
CA SER A 37 3.04 -7.90 9.11
C SER A 37 1.77 -7.10 9.41
N LEU A 38 0.59 -7.64 9.09
CA LEU A 38 -0.70 -6.97 9.34
C LEU A 38 -0.87 -6.63 10.82
N ARG A 39 -0.74 -7.64 11.68
CA ARG A 39 -0.93 -7.49 13.14
C ARG A 39 0.05 -6.49 13.75
N THR A 40 1.32 -6.58 13.37
CA THR A 40 2.38 -5.70 13.87
C THR A 40 2.12 -4.26 13.49
N LEU A 41 1.73 -3.98 12.25
CA LEU A 41 1.43 -2.61 11.83
C LEU A 41 0.16 -2.09 12.51
N TRP A 42 -0.89 -2.92 12.55
CA TRP A 42 -2.20 -2.50 13.08
C TRP A 42 -2.22 -2.40 14.60
N GLY A 43 -1.22 -2.95 15.31
CA GLY A 43 -1.16 -2.94 16.76
C GLY A 43 -2.27 -3.79 17.41
N VAL A 44 -2.65 -4.89 16.75
CA VAL A 44 -3.78 -5.75 17.14
C VAL A 44 -3.32 -7.11 17.66
N GLU A 45 -4.17 -7.71 18.48
CA GLU A 45 -3.94 -9.04 19.02
C GLU A 45 -4.21 -10.13 17.96
N PRO A 46 -3.65 -11.34 18.13
CA PRO A 46 -3.91 -12.45 17.20
C PRO A 46 -5.38 -12.81 17.01
N THR A 47 -6.25 -12.50 17.98
CA THR A 47 -7.69 -12.76 17.91
C THR A 47 -8.44 -11.77 17.04
N ASP A 48 -7.89 -10.57 16.85
CA ASP A 48 -8.54 -9.51 16.07
C ASP A 48 -8.38 -9.73 14.56
N VAL A 49 -7.31 -10.42 14.18
CA VAL A 49 -6.97 -10.75 12.78
C VAL A 49 -6.62 -12.22 12.63
N VAL A 50 -7.53 -12.97 12.04
CA VAL A 50 -7.34 -14.38 11.71
C VAL A 50 -6.82 -14.50 10.29
N THR A 51 -5.62 -15.02 10.11
CA THR A 51 -5.01 -15.17 8.79
C THR A 51 -5.32 -16.54 8.18
N ARG A 52 -5.64 -16.58 6.89
CA ARG A 52 -5.94 -17.82 6.14
C ARG A 52 -4.73 -18.25 5.30
N GLY A 53 -3.56 -18.32 5.94
CA GLY A 53 -2.30 -18.51 5.21
C GLY A 53 -2.01 -17.35 4.27
N ASN A 54 -1.65 -17.66 3.01
CA ASN A 54 -1.27 -16.67 1.99
C ASN A 54 -2.42 -16.29 1.04
N THR A 55 -3.68 -16.49 1.44
CA THR A 55 -4.84 -16.23 0.57
C THR A 55 -5.84 -15.23 1.14
N GLY A 56 -5.64 -14.76 2.37
CA GLY A 56 -6.60 -13.84 2.98
C GLY A 56 -6.44 -13.67 4.49
N PHE A 57 -7.30 -12.83 5.05
CA PHE A 57 -7.45 -12.61 6.48
C PHE A 57 -8.87 -12.17 6.81
N ASP A 58 -9.27 -12.36 8.06
CA ASP A 58 -10.49 -11.82 8.65
C ASP A 58 -10.11 -10.83 9.74
N ALA A 59 -10.53 -9.57 9.61
CA ALA A 59 -10.30 -8.51 10.58
C ALA A 59 -11.62 -8.20 11.29
N TRP A 60 -11.83 -8.82 12.44
CA TRP A 60 -13.10 -8.82 13.16
C TRP A 60 -13.46 -7.43 13.65
N PHE A 61 -12.45 -6.69 14.12
CA PHE A 61 -12.61 -5.31 14.55
C PHE A 61 -13.05 -4.34 13.45
N LEU A 62 -12.86 -4.72 12.18
CA LEU A 62 -13.30 -3.96 11.00
C LEU A 62 -14.59 -4.53 10.39
N GLY A 63 -15.04 -5.70 10.85
CA GLY A 63 -16.16 -6.44 10.26
C GLY A 63 -15.89 -6.93 8.84
N ILE A 64 -14.62 -7.13 8.44
CA ILE A 64 -14.26 -7.52 7.06
C ILE A 64 -13.57 -8.88 6.96
N ALA A 65 -13.83 -9.56 5.85
CA ALA A 65 -13.07 -10.69 5.35
C ALA A 65 -12.41 -10.30 4.02
N CYS A 66 -11.10 -10.43 3.93
CA CYS A 66 -10.32 -10.18 2.73
C CYS A 66 -9.81 -11.51 2.16
N ASN A 67 -10.04 -11.73 0.88
CA ASN A 67 -9.48 -12.84 0.11
C ASN A 67 -8.71 -12.28 -1.08
N TYR A 68 -7.58 -12.88 -1.41
CA TYR A 68 -6.77 -12.45 -2.54
C TYR A 68 -6.08 -13.62 -3.23
N ALA A 69 -5.93 -13.49 -4.54
CA ALA A 69 -5.14 -14.37 -5.39
C ALA A 69 -4.34 -13.51 -6.37
N ILE A 70 -3.01 -13.63 -6.34
CA ILE A 70 -2.11 -12.90 -7.26
C ILE A 70 -1.38 -13.92 -8.11
N GLU A 71 -1.70 -13.94 -9.42
CA GLU A 71 -0.98 -14.80 -10.36
C GLU A 71 0.30 -14.10 -10.83
N VAL A 72 0.17 -12.85 -11.29
CA VAL A 72 1.25 -11.92 -11.66
C VAL A 72 0.83 -10.52 -11.22
N PRO A 73 1.73 -9.52 -11.18
CA PRO A 73 1.39 -8.19 -10.67
C PRO A 73 0.10 -7.60 -11.27
N ASP A 74 -0.09 -7.70 -12.57
CA ASP A 74 -1.22 -7.14 -13.33
C ASP A 74 -2.41 -8.12 -13.51
N ARG A 75 -2.32 -9.34 -12.96
CA ARG A 75 -3.40 -10.33 -12.99
C ARG A 75 -3.64 -10.90 -11.61
N TYR A 76 -4.61 -10.31 -10.92
CA TYR A 76 -4.95 -10.65 -9.56
C TYR A 76 -6.42 -10.40 -9.27
N SER A 77 -6.91 -10.98 -8.18
CA SER A 77 -8.22 -10.69 -7.61
C SER A 77 -8.08 -10.41 -6.12
N VAL A 78 -8.78 -9.39 -5.64
CA VAL A 78 -8.98 -9.14 -4.21
C VAL A 78 -10.46 -8.94 -3.97
N THR A 79 -11.01 -9.66 -3.01
CA THR A 79 -12.40 -9.53 -2.57
C THR A 79 -12.40 -9.11 -1.11
N ILE A 80 -13.03 -7.98 -0.82
CA ILE A 80 -13.27 -7.50 0.53
C ILE A 80 -14.77 -7.67 0.77
N MET A 81 -15.12 -8.56 1.69
CA MET A 81 -16.49 -8.83 2.11
C MET A 81 -16.72 -8.22 3.48
N ASN A 82 -17.88 -7.59 3.66
CA ASN A 82 -18.31 -7.08 4.95
C ASN A 82 -19.33 -8.03 5.55
N ALA A 83 -19.07 -8.54 6.74
CA ALA A 83 -19.91 -9.53 7.40
C ALA A 83 -21.32 -9.01 7.75
N ALA A 84 -21.48 -7.69 7.89
CA ALA A 84 -22.73 -7.03 8.21
C ALA A 84 -23.47 -6.45 6.99
N ALA A 85 -22.87 -6.49 5.80
CA ALA A 85 -23.48 -5.88 4.61
C ALA A 85 -24.68 -6.72 4.13
N THR A 86 -25.87 -6.14 4.21
CA THR A 86 -27.13 -6.72 3.70
C THR A 86 -27.45 -6.29 2.27
N ALA A 87 -26.67 -5.37 1.70
CA ALA A 87 -26.81 -4.85 0.35
C ALA A 87 -25.46 -4.75 -0.36
N PRO A 88 -25.42 -4.72 -1.71
CA PRO A 88 -24.19 -4.49 -2.46
C PRO A 88 -23.54 -3.16 -2.06
N ALA A 89 -22.24 -3.16 -1.78
CA ALA A 89 -21.50 -1.94 -1.52
C ALA A 89 -21.50 -1.06 -2.80
N CYS A 90 -21.91 0.20 -2.66
CA CYS A 90 -21.78 1.18 -3.73
C CYS A 90 -20.40 1.84 -3.64
N TRP A 91 -19.63 1.79 -4.71
CA TRP A 91 -18.33 2.47 -4.76
C TRP A 91 -18.52 3.92 -5.19
N CYS A 92 -18.39 4.85 -4.26
CA CYS A 92 -18.23 6.26 -4.58
C CYS A 92 -16.74 6.53 -4.78
N VAL A 93 -16.33 6.77 -6.04
CA VAL A 93 -14.93 7.10 -6.37
C VAL A 93 -14.75 8.61 -6.32
N HIS A 94 -13.82 9.06 -5.50
CA HIS A 94 -13.33 10.43 -5.42
C HIS A 94 -12.06 10.58 -6.25
N VAL A 95 -11.88 11.78 -6.82
CA VAL A 95 -10.69 12.16 -7.59
C VAL A 95 -10.08 13.39 -6.93
N ASP A 96 -8.98 13.21 -6.22
CA ASP A 96 -8.25 14.30 -5.57
C ASP A 96 -7.07 14.76 -6.45
N PRO A 97 -7.19 15.90 -7.17
CA PRO A 97 -6.23 16.29 -8.20
C PRO A 97 -4.84 16.62 -7.66
N ASP A 98 -4.73 16.91 -6.37
CA ASP A 98 -3.49 17.24 -5.67
C ASP A 98 -2.56 16.02 -5.48
N TYR A 99 -3.10 14.81 -5.72
CA TYR A 99 -2.35 13.57 -5.58
C TYR A 99 -2.04 12.93 -6.93
N LEU A 100 -0.95 12.18 -6.93
CA LEU A 100 -0.42 11.51 -8.09
C LEU A 100 -1.18 10.22 -8.42
N SER A 101 -1.20 9.91 -9.71
CA SER A 101 -1.60 8.62 -10.27
C SER A 101 -0.60 8.24 -11.34
N ARG A 102 -0.41 6.93 -11.57
CA ARG A 102 0.49 6.46 -12.63
C ARG A 102 0.12 7.06 -13.99
N SER A 103 -1.17 7.14 -14.31
CA SER A 103 -1.67 7.72 -15.56
C SER A 103 -1.41 9.21 -15.73
N ALA A 104 -1.09 9.94 -14.66
CA ALA A 104 -0.74 11.36 -14.70
C ALA A 104 0.76 11.61 -14.92
N LEU A 105 1.57 10.54 -14.90
CA LEU A 105 3.01 10.59 -15.14
C LEU A 105 3.33 10.30 -16.61
N PHE A 106 4.50 10.78 -17.06
CA PHE A 106 5.07 10.35 -18.34
C PHE A 106 5.54 8.90 -18.24
N GLU A 107 5.81 8.27 -19.39
CA GLU A 107 6.53 7.00 -19.41
C GLU A 107 7.91 7.19 -18.77
N SER A 108 8.30 6.27 -17.88
CA SER A 108 9.65 6.33 -17.33
C SER A 108 10.66 6.10 -18.44
N CYS A 109 11.71 6.92 -18.47
CA CYS A 109 12.77 6.81 -19.46
C CYS A 109 14.12 6.96 -18.78
N GLY A 110 14.87 5.85 -18.74
CA GLY A 110 16.22 5.82 -18.19
C GLY A 110 16.29 5.83 -16.67
N ASP A 111 17.44 6.26 -16.16
CA ASP A 111 17.75 6.30 -14.73
C ASP A 111 17.39 7.64 -14.10
N TYR A 112 17.27 7.65 -12.78
CA TYR A 112 17.05 8.88 -12.03
C TYR A 112 18.27 9.80 -12.21
N PRO A 113 18.09 11.09 -12.57
CA PRO A 113 19.22 11.97 -12.86
C PRO A 113 20.13 12.14 -11.63
N SER A 114 21.41 11.79 -11.77
CA SER A 114 22.35 11.78 -10.64
C SER A 114 22.54 13.17 -10.01
N GLN A 115 22.48 14.23 -10.82
CA GLN A 115 22.55 15.62 -10.35
C GLN A 115 21.35 16.04 -9.48
N ASP A 116 20.22 15.35 -9.60
CA ASP A 116 18.99 15.65 -8.86
C ASP A 116 18.81 14.74 -7.63
N MET A 117 19.71 13.77 -7.44
CA MET A 117 19.60 12.70 -6.43
C MET A 117 19.57 13.24 -4.99
N ASP A 118 20.48 14.15 -4.67
CA ASP A 118 20.60 14.69 -3.31
C ASP A 118 19.54 15.75 -3.02
N ALA A 119 19.11 16.50 -4.03
CA ALA A 119 18.17 17.60 -3.88
C ALA A 119 16.70 17.20 -3.92
N HIS A 120 16.36 16.14 -4.68
CA HIS A 120 14.96 15.86 -5.04
C HIS A 120 14.48 14.44 -4.71
N LEU A 121 15.36 13.44 -4.61
CA LEU A 121 14.93 12.04 -4.55
C LEU A 121 13.97 11.74 -3.39
N GLU A 122 14.29 12.20 -2.17
CA GLU A 122 13.45 11.90 -1.01
C GLU A 122 12.03 12.48 -1.16
N ARG A 123 11.93 13.70 -1.71
CA ARG A 123 10.65 14.33 -2.01
C ARG A 123 9.91 13.56 -3.09
N ASP A 124 10.57 13.21 -4.19
CA ASP A 124 9.94 12.48 -5.29
C ASP A 124 9.46 11.08 -4.84
N VAL A 125 10.23 10.38 -3.99
CA VAL A 125 9.81 9.12 -3.33
C VAL A 125 8.60 9.33 -2.44
N ALA A 126 8.59 10.37 -1.60
CA ALA A 126 7.45 10.65 -0.74
C ALA A 126 6.17 10.93 -1.55
N THR A 127 6.27 11.75 -2.60
CA THR A 127 5.14 12.08 -3.47
C THR A 127 4.64 10.86 -4.26
N VAL A 128 5.53 10.00 -4.75
CA VAL A 128 5.13 8.76 -5.41
C VAL A 128 4.44 7.81 -4.45
N LEU A 129 4.99 7.61 -3.24
CA LEU A 129 4.37 6.73 -2.24
C LEU A 129 3.01 7.28 -1.76
N ASP A 130 2.82 8.60 -1.75
CA ASP A 130 1.50 9.20 -1.54
C ASP A 130 0.49 8.72 -2.56
N GLY A 131 0.77 8.93 -3.84
CA GLY A 131 -0.14 8.50 -4.92
C GLY A 131 -0.29 6.97 -5.02
N MET A 132 0.71 6.22 -4.56
CA MET A 132 0.73 4.76 -4.67
C MET A 132 0.03 4.06 -3.49
N LEU A 133 0.27 4.49 -2.25
CA LEU A 133 -0.10 3.75 -1.03
C LEU A 133 -0.94 4.57 -0.05
N PHE A 134 -0.64 5.85 0.15
CA PHE A 134 -1.15 6.59 1.31
C PHE A 134 -2.38 7.46 1.01
N HIS A 135 -2.38 8.13 -0.14
CA HIS A 135 -3.48 8.97 -0.61
C HIS A 135 -3.54 8.92 -2.15
N PRO A 136 -4.02 7.80 -2.71
CA PRO A 136 -4.15 7.66 -4.16
C PRO A 136 -5.13 8.67 -4.73
N ARG A 137 -4.81 9.25 -5.90
CA ARG A 137 -5.66 10.22 -6.60
C ARG A 137 -7.10 9.76 -6.75
N ASN A 138 -7.29 8.54 -7.26
CA ASN A 138 -8.61 7.93 -7.44
C ASN A 138 -8.83 6.94 -6.30
N HIS A 139 -9.84 7.16 -5.47
CA HIS A 139 -10.12 6.25 -4.35
C HIS A 139 -11.58 6.26 -3.91
N ALA A 140 -12.01 5.18 -3.29
CA ALA A 140 -13.26 5.11 -2.55
C ALA A 140 -12.99 5.16 -1.04
N HIS A 141 -13.89 5.78 -0.30
CA HIS A 141 -13.80 5.84 1.16
C HIS A 141 -14.31 4.55 1.81
N GLY A 142 -13.74 4.15 2.95
CA GLY A 142 -14.06 2.87 3.59
C GLY A 142 -15.47 2.77 4.17
N ASP A 143 -16.09 3.88 4.51
CA ASP A 143 -17.50 3.96 4.92
C ASP A 143 -18.47 3.52 3.80
N ALA A 144 -18.14 3.77 2.53
CA ALA A 144 -18.88 3.28 1.37
C ALA A 144 -18.85 1.74 1.25
N PHE A 145 -17.88 1.09 1.88
CA PHE A 145 -17.79 -0.38 2.02
C PHE A 145 -18.51 -0.92 3.26
N GLY A 146 -19.12 -0.03 4.05
CA GLY A 146 -19.69 -0.35 5.35
C GLY A 146 -18.63 -0.80 6.37
N ILE A 147 -17.35 -0.47 6.15
CA ILE A 147 -16.31 -0.78 7.14
C ILE A 147 -16.67 -0.03 8.42
N VAL A 148 -16.80 -0.78 9.50
CA VAL A 148 -17.09 -0.24 10.83
C VAL A 148 -15.91 -0.55 11.73
N SER A 149 -15.40 0.46 12.43
CA SER A 149 -14.41 0.22 13.49
C SER A 149 -15.17 -0.10 14.78
N GLN A 150 -15.02 -1.33 15.27
CA GLN A 150 -15.65 -1.79 16.52
C GLN A 150 -14.73 -1.66 17.74
N LEU A 151 -13.44 -1.40 17.53
CA LEU A 151 -12.48 -1.14 18.60
C LEU A 151 -12.56 0.34 19.00
N ASP A 152 -13.44 0.63 19.95
CA ASP A 152 -13.45 1.72 20.93
C ASP A 152 -13.36 3.20 20.48
N ARG A 153 -13.89 4.07 21.36
CA ARG A 153 -14.14 5.52 21.18
C ARG A 153 -12.89 6.40 21.02
N ASP A 154 -11.69 5.81 21.02
CA ASP A 154 -10.40 6.50 21.00
C ASP A 154 -9.61 6.28 19.69
N THR A 155 -10.20 5.66 18.66
CA THR A 155 -9.58 5.65 17.33
C THR A 155 -9.51 7.08 16.80
N SER A 156 -8.31 7.54 16.48
CA SER A 156 -8.10 8.85 15.82
C SER A 156 -8.55 8.87 14.37
N LEU A 157 -8.84 7.70 13.77
CA LEU A 157 -9.21 7.55 12.38
C LEU A 157 -10.60 6.94 12.21
N THR A 158 -11.40 7.57 11.37
CA THR A 158 -12.73 7.15 10.97
C THR A 158 -12.70 6.32 9.69
N PRO A 159 -13.71 5.46 9.42
CA PRO A 159 -13.78 4.72 8.17
C PRO A 159 -13.77 5.60 6.91
N SER A 160 -14.20 6.86 6.99
CA SER A 160 -14.12 7.83 5.89
C SER A 160 -12.68 8.30 5.63
N GLU A 161 -11.71 8.00 6.48
CA GLU A 161 -10.30 8.30 6.23
C GLU A 161 -9.54 7.16 5.57
N ILE A 162 -10.16 5.98 5.46
CA ILE A 162 -9.69 4.87 4.63
C ILE A 162 -9.88 5.27 3.17
N ARG A 163 -8.86 5.05 2.35
CA ARG A 163 -8.90 5.29 0.91
C ARG A 163 -8.54 4.01 0.20
N LEU A 164 -9.46 3.45 -0.58
CA LEU A 164 -9.23 2.24 -1.36
C LEU A 164 -9.15 2.61 -2.84
N GLY A 165 -7.96 2.43 -3.42
CA GLY A 165 -7.73 2.73 -4.84
C GLY A 165 -6.26 2.79 -5.28
N GLY A 166 -5.32 2.64 -4.35
CA GLY A 166 -3.89 2.63 -4.64
C GLY A 166 -3.44 1.30 -5.20
N GLY A 167 -2.61 1.33 -6.25
CA GLY A 167 -1.97 0.13 -6.80
C GLY A 167 -2.90 -0.82 -7.57
N ILE A 168 -4.03 -0.34 -8.11
CA ILE A 168 -4.99 -1.17 -8.87
C ILE A 168 -4.33 -1.93 -10.04
N ASP A 169 -3.24 -1.40 -10.61
CA ASP A 169 -2.53 -2.05 -11.72
C ASP A 169 -1.48 -3.08 -11.24
N ASN A 170 -1.30 -3.25 -9.92
CA ASN A 170 -0.32 -4.16 -9.33
C ASN A 170 -0.80 -4.75 -8.01
N GLY A 171 -1.19 -6.03 -7.99
CA GLY A 171 -1.72 -6.72 -6.82
C GLY A 171 -0.82 -6.67 -5.57
N PHE A 172 0.51 -6.64 -5.73
CA PHE A 172 1.43 -6.51 -4.59
C PHE A 172 1.43 -5.10 -4.00
N VAL A 173 1.32 -4.08 -4.86
CA VAL A 173 1.11 -2.68 -4.43
C VAL A 173 -0.25 -2.58 -3.75
N PHE A 174 -1.30 -3.11 -4.37
CA PHE A 174 -2.66 -3.07 -3.84
C PHE A 174 -2.76 -3.70 -2.44
N LEU A 175 -2.17 -4.88 -2.23
CA LEU A 175 -2.14 -5.49 -0.89
C LEU A 175 -1.39 -4.62 0.12
N THR A 176 -0.24 -4.05 -0.26
CA THR A 176 0.54 -3.17 0.62
C THR A 176 -0.23 -1.89 0.96
N HIS A 177 -0.95 -1.33 -0.01
CA HIS A 177 -1.89 -0.24 0.17
C HIS A 177 -2.99 -0.62 1.17
N LEU A 178 -3.65 -1.78 1.02
CA LEU A 178 -4.64 -2.26 1.99
C LEU A 178 -4.06 -2.39 3.41
N ARG A 179 -2.85 -2.94 3.54
CA ARG A 179 -2.18 -3.04 4.84
C ARG A 179 -2.01 -1.67 5.50
N TYR A 180 -1.66 -0.64 4.74
CA TYR A 180 -1.55 0.71 5.27
C TYR A 180 -2.92 1.33 5.63
N GLN A 181 -3.88 1.24 4.71
CA GLN A 181 -5.18 1.93 4.83
C GLN A 181 -6.06 1.34 5.92
N LEU A 182 -5.97 0.04 6.16
CA LEU A 182 -6.72 -0.65 7.21
C LEU A 182 -6.05 -0.55 8.60
N CYS A 183 -4.92 0.16 8.71
CA CYS A 183 -4.31 0.52 10.00
C CYS A 183 -5.07 1.69 10.63
N LEU A 184 -6.21 1.41 11.26
CA LEU A 184 -7.09 2.43 11.87
C LEU A 184 -6.75 2.77 13.32
N LEU A 185 -6.00 1.90 14.01
CA LEU A 185 -5.80 2.02 15.45
C LEU A 185 -4.67 2.98 15.83
N SER A 186 -3.86 3.43 14.86
CA SER A 186 -2.73 4.31 15.15
C SER A 186 -2.37 5.23 13.98
N ALA A 187 -2.76 6.50 14.07
CA ALA A 187 -2.27 7.55 13.18
C ALA A 187 -0.72 7.66 13.24
N ASP A 188 -0.14 7.53 14.43
CA ASP A 188 1.32 7.50 14.64
C ASP A 188 1.99 6.30 13.98
N GLY A 189 1.36 5.12 14.06
CA GLY A 189 1.81 3.91 13.38
C GLY A 189 1.82 4.07 11.86
N ARG A 190 0.76 4.66 11.30
CA ARG A 190 0.71 5.06 9.89
C ARG A 190 1.78 6.07 9.52
N GLN A 191 2.04 7.08 10.34
CA GLN A 191 3.04 8.10 10.05
C GLN A 191 4.47 7.55 10.15
N THR A 192 4.72 6.66 11.11
CA THR A 192 5.98 5.95 11.27
C THR A 192 6.25 5.03 10.09
N GLU A 193 5.25 4.27 9.66
CA GLU A 193 5.38 3.38 8.50
C GLU A 193 5.61 4.16 7.20
N ARG A 194 4.89 5.28 7.02
CA ARG A 194 5.13 6.21 5.91
C ARG A 194 6.59 6.68 5.88
N THR A 195 7.08 7.18 7.02
CA THR A 195 8.46 7.69 7.16
C THR A 195 9.49 6.58 6.87
N ARG A 196 9.24 5.36 7.37
CA ARG A 196 10.10 4.20 7.14
C ARG A 196 10.17 3.85 5.65
N LEU A 197 9.02 3.78 4.97
CA LEU A 197 8.97 3.43 3.55
C LEU A 197 9.66 4.49 2.68
N VAL A 198 9.45 5.78 2.96
CA VAL A 198 10.16 6.88 2.26
C VAL A 198 11.66 6.71 2.41
N ARG A 199 12.16 6.49 3.63
CA ARG A 199 13.59 6.26 3.88
C ARG A 199 14.12 5.02 3.18
N LEU A 200 13.38 3.91 3.25
CA LEU A 200 13.76 2.63 2.65
C LEU A 200 13.92 2.76 1.14
N PHE A 201 12.92 3.30 0.44
CA PHE A 201 12.97 3.43 -1.02
C PHE A 201 13.97 4.50 -1.48
N THR A 202 14.09 5.62 -0.75
CA THR A 202 15.12 6.63 -1.02
C THR A 202 16.52 6.01 -0.96
N ALA A 203 16.82 5.26 0.10
CA ALA A 203 18.11 4.59 0.24
C ALA A 203 18.32 3.52 -0.84
N ALA A 204 17.30 2.71 -1.13
CA ALA A 204 17.40 1.65 -2.13
C ALA A 204 17.64 2.19 -3.55
N ILE A 205 16.96 3.27 -3.93
CA ILE A 205 17.15 3.91 -5.25
C ILE A 205 18.53 4.58 -5.31
N ARG A 206 18.91 5.34 -4.28
CA ARG A 206 20.20 6.03 -4.22
C ARG A 206 21.39 5.06 -4.32
N ASN A 207 21.28 3.90 -3.67
CA ASN A 207 22.35 2.89 -3.64
C ASN A 207 22.28 1.91 -4.82
N GLY A 208 21.36 2.08 -5.77
CA GLY A 208 21.22 1.20 -6.93
C GLY A 208 20.88 -0.25 -6.54
N CYS A 209 20.08 -0.46 -5.49
CA CYS A 209 19.69 -1.80 -5.07
C CYS A 209 18.93 -2.53 -6.19
N GLY A 210 19.20 -3.84 -6.34
CA GLY A 210 18.49 -4.66 -7.32
C GLY A 210 17.07 -5.05 -6.90
N ALA A 211 16.87 -5.32 -5.60
CA ALA A 211 15.59 -5.69 -5.01
C ALA A 211 15.60 -5.43 -3.49
N ILE A 212 14.41 -5.22 -2.93
CA ILE A 212 14.15 -5.17 -1.49
C ILE A 212 13.48 -6.49 -1.10
N SER A 213 14.07 -7.22 -0.16
CA SER A 213 13.46 -8.46 0.32
C SER A 213 12.13 -8.17 1.02
N ALA A 214 11.16 -9.10 0.93
CA ALA A 214 9.87 -8.93 1.57
C ALA A 214 9.96 -8.75 3.09
N ALA A 215 10.94 -9.38 3.75
CA ALA A 215 11.18 -9.19 5.19
C ALA A 215 11.55 -7.73 5.52
N VAL A 216 12.42 -7.12 4.73
CA VAL A 216 12.80 -5.70 4.88
C VAL A 216 11.64 -4.77 4.53
N LEU A 217 10.91 -5.08 3.44
CA LEU A 217 9.74 -4.31 3.03
C LEU A 217 8.70 -4.22 4.15
N PHE A 218 8.45 -5.31 4.86
CA PHE A 218 7.41 -5.42 5.89
C PHE A 218 7.92 -5.30 7.33
N ASP A 219 9.18 -4.88 7.53
CA ASP A 219 9.84 -4.75 8.85
C ASP A 219 9.70 -6.01 9.73
N LEU A 220 9.83 -7.17 9.10
CA LEU A 220 9.86 -8.44 9.81
C LEU A 220 11.31 -8.75 10.17
N ARG A 221 11.61 -8.72 11.47
CA ARG A 221 12.82 -9.33 12.00
C ARG A 221 12.75 -10.84 11.70
N VAL A 222 13.63 -11.31 10.82
CA VAL A 222 13.85 -12.74 10.56
C VAL A 222 14.74 -13.31 11.66
#